data_AF-A0A1I0PXT7-F1
#
_entry.id   AF-A0A1I0PXT7-F1
#
_cell.length_a   1.000
_cell.length_b   1.000
_cell.length_c   1.000
_cell.angle_alpha   90.00
_cell.angle_beta   90.00
_cell.angle_gamma   90.00
#
_symmetry.space_group_name_H-M   'P 1'
#
loop_
_entity.id
_entity.type
_entity.pdbx_description
1 polymer ?
#
loop_
_entity_poly.entity_id
_entity_poly.type
_entity_poly.pdbx_seq_one_letter_code
_entity_poly.pdbx_strand_id
1 'polypeptide(L)'
;MSQQSDQKTDAEQPDWLKNHVPAKPKMGNPNWHKGMASPNPSGRKAEFGTARTKIAKMLQDSAGEILDVMIAKARDGDSAAAQLVLSRVVAPLRADSGRVKFDFDPSLPISAQVEKVLDAVATGKVSPEVAQQIVSAIGTLSSVRATEELEQRIIQLEAKAVN
;
A
#
# COMPACT_ATOMS: atom_id res chain seq x y z
N MET A 1 17.84 22.42 -45.02
CA MET A 1 17.73 21.90 -43.64
C MET A 1 16.70 20.79 -43.66
N SER A 2 17.18 19.56 -43.45
CA SER A 2 16.38 18.33 -43.46
C SER A 2 15.27 18.36 -42.43
N GLN A 3 14.06 17.97 -42.82
CA GLN A 3 13.09 17.41 -41.88
C GLN A 3 13.11 15.89 -42.07
N GLN A 4 13.58 15.19 -41.04
CA GLN A 4 13.47 13.75 -40.89
C GLN A 4 12.04 13.45 -40.46
N SER A 5 11.26 12.80 -41.32
CA SER A 5 9.92 12.33 -40.99
C SER A 5 9.98 11.00 -40.24
N ASP A 6 9.36 10.99 -39.06
CA ASP A 6 9.19 9.83 -38.19
C ASP A 6 8.52 8.66 -38.92
N GLN A 7 9.22 7.53 -39.04
CA GLN A 7 8.62 6.26 -39.45
C GLN A 7 7.85 5.66 -38.28
N LYS A 8 6.52 5.72 -38.32
CA LYS A 8 5.67 4.85 -37.50
C LYS A 8 5.80 3.42 -38.04
N THR A 9 6.38 2.54 -37.23
CA THR A 9 6.43 1.10 -37.50
C THR A 9 5.02 0.54 -37.37
N ASP A 10 4.41 0.17 -38.50
CA ASP A 10 3.17 -0.62 -38.50
C ASP A 10 3.49 -2.01 -37.94
N ALA A 11 3.16 -2.22 -36.66
CA ALA A 11 3.34 -3.51 -36.01
C ALA A 11 2.31 -4.51 -36.55
N GLU A 12 2.79 -5.55 -37.24
CA GLU A 12 1.96 -6.64 -37.72
C GLU A 12 1.17 -7.28 -36.57
N GLN A 13 -0.12 -7.47 -36.81
CA GLN A 13 -1.04 -7.98 -35.80
C GLN A 13 -0.73 -9.46 -35.50
N PRO A 14 -0.58 -9.86 -34.22
CA PRO A 14 -0.09 -11.19 -33.86
C PRO A 14 -1.08 -12.30 -34.25
N ASP A 15 -0.54 -13.48 -34.59
CA ASP A 15 -1.30 -14.61 -35.17
C ASP A 15 -2.53 -15.05 -34.36
N TRP A 16 -2.47 -14.92 -33.03
CA TRP A 16 -3.58 -15.29 -32.14
C TRP A 16 -4.82 -14.38 -32.28
N LEU A 17 -4.67 -13.18 -32.85
CA LEU A 17 -5.74 -12.20 -32.98
C LEU A 17 -6.46 -12.29 -34.34
N LYS A 18 -5.89 -12.99 -35.32
CA LYS A 18 -6.40 -13.05 -36.71
C LYS A 18 -7.80 -13.66 -36.85
N ASN A 19 -8.18 -14.56 -35.92
CA ASN A 19 -9.48 -15.24 -35.92
C ASN A 19 -10.42 -14.75 -34.81
N HIS A 20 -10.04 -13.70 -34.06
CA HIS A 20 -10.90 -13.17 -33.01
C HIS A 20 -12.01 -12.32 -33.62
N VAL A 21 -13.24 -12.84 -33.63
CA VAL A 21 -14.42 -12.03 -33.92
C VAL A 21 -14.84 -11.37 -32.60
N PRO A 22 -14.67 -10.05 -32.44
CA PRO A 22 -15.14 -9.38 -31.24
C PRO A 22 -16.66 -9.50 -31.18
N ALA A 23 -17.17 -9.99 -30.05
CA ALA A 23 -18.62 -9.97 -29.81
C ALA A 23 -19.12 -8.53 -29.91
N LYS A 24 -20.23 -8.31 -30.64
CA LYS A 24 -20.83 -6.97 -30.72
C LYS A 24 -21.04 -6.43 -29.31
N PRO A 25 -20.62 -5.19 -29.00
CA PRO A 25 -20.86 -4.62 -27.70
C PRO A 25 -22.37 -4.63 -27.44
N LYS A 26 -22.79 -5.13 -26.29
CA LYS A 26 -24.18 -5.03 -25.85
C LYS A 26 -24.47 -3.55 -25.64
N MET A 27 -25.10 -2.91 -26.62
CA MET A 27 -25.59 -1.54 -26.48
C MET A 27 -26.53 -1.51 -25.26
N GLY A 28 -26.33 -0.56 -24.36
CA GLY A 28 -27.26 -0.32 -23.25
C GLY A 28 -28.66 0.01 -23.77
N ASN A 29 -29.64 0.17 -22.88
CA ASN A 29 -30.98 0.56 -23.28
C ASN A 29 -30.93 1.90 -24.04
N PRO A 30 -31.30 1.96 -25.34
CA PRO A 30 -31.20 3.18 -26.15
C PRO A 30 -32.07 4.33 -25.65
N ASN A 31 -33.07 4.04 -24.80
CA ASN A 31 -33.94 5.05 -24.21
C ASN A 31 -33.39 5.68 -22.92
N TRP A 32 -32.20 5.30 -22.46
CA TRP A 32 -31.61 5.86 -21.26
C TRP A 32 -31.14 7.31 -21.48
N HIS A 33 -31.72 8.26 -20.72
CA HIS A 33 -31.41 9.69 -20.82
C HIS A 33 -31.35 10.35 -19.43
N LYS A 34 -30.64 11.49 -19.34
CA LYS A 34 -30.44 12.22 -18.07
C LYS A 34 -31.79 12.68 -17.51
N GLY A 35 -32.08 12.33 -16.25
CA GLY A 35 -33.33 12.67 -15.56
C GLY A 35 -34.43 11.60 -15.66
N MET A 36 -34.21 10.51 -16.40
CA MET A 36 -35.14 9.37 -16.48
C MET A 36 -35.16 8.57 -15.17
N ALA A 37 -36.33 8.03 -14.80
CA ALA A 37 -36.42 7.02 -13.75
C ALA A 37 -35.64 5.75 -14.15
N SER A 38 -34.97 5.11 -13.18
CA SER A 38 -34.21 3.87 -13.42
C SER A 38 -35.07 2.81 -14.14
N PRO A 39 -34.64 2.25 -15.29
CA PRO A 39 -35.26 1.08 -15.91
C PRO A 39 -35.29 -0.16 -15.01
N ASN A 40 -34.57 -0.12 -13.89
CA ASN A 40 -34.64 -1.11 -12.84
C ASN A 40 -34.97 -0.43 -11.48
N PRO A 41 -36.25 -0.09 -11.21
CA PRO A 41 -36.65 0.61 -10.00
C PRO A 41 -36.37 -0.17 -8.71
N SER A 42 -36.44 -1.50 -8.78
CA SER A 42 -36.17 -2.38 -7.63
C SER A 42 -34.70 -2.75 -7.48
N GLY A 43 -33.83 -2.24 -8.36
CA GLY A 43 -32.42 -2.61 -8.39
C GLY A 43 -32.18 -4.10 -8.70
N ARG A 44 -30.93 -4.54 -8.59
CA ARG A 44 -30.62 -5.98 -8.74
C ARG A 44 -31.19 -6.72 -7.53
N LYS A 45 -32.10 -7.69 -7.75
CA LYS A 45 -32.65 -8.54 -6.67
C LYS A 45 -31.49 -9.19 -5.88
N ALA A 46 -31.52 -9.08 -4.56
CA ALA A 46 -30.47 -9.54 -3.65
C ALA A 46 -30.19 -11.06 -3.75
N GLU A 47 -31.19 -11.84 -4.19
CA GLU A 47 -31.13 -13.31 -4.26
C GLU A 47 -30.23 -13.85 -5.37
N PHE A 48 -29.95 -13.05 -6.42
CA PHE A 48 -29.01 -13.46 -7.48
C PHE A 48 -27.56 -13.14 -7.07
N GLY A 49 -27.13 -13.79 -5.98
CA GLY A 49 -25.73 -14.09 -5.80
C GLY A 49 -25.26 -14.97 -6.96
N THR A 50 -24.13 -14.63 -7.57
CA THR A 50 -23.50 -15.57 -8.52
C THR A 50 -23.17 -16.89 -7.81
N ALA A 51 -22.88 -17.97 -8.52
CA ALA A 51 -22.41 -19.22 -7.90
C ALA A 51 -21.27 -18.97 -6.89
N ARG A 52 -20.40 -17.98 -7.17
CA ARG A 52 -19.35 -17.52 -6.25
C ARG A 52 -19.89 -16.97 -4.93
N THR A 53 -20.97 -16.18 -4.96
CA THR A 53 -21.60 -15.61 -3.76
C THR A 53 -22.21 -16.70 -2.88
N LYS A 54 -22.82 -17.73 -3.49
CA LYS A 54 -23.36 -18.88 -2.76
C LYS A 54 -22.24 -19.69 -2.09
N ILE A 55 -21.15 -19.94 -2.81
CA ILE A 55 -19.97 -20.63 -2.27
C ILE A 55 -19.35 -19.83 -1.12
N ALA A 56 -19.18 -18.52 -1.28
CA ALA A 56 -18.64 -17.66 -0.22
C ALA A 56 -19.50 -17.73 1.06
N LYS A 57 -20.83 -17.69 0.92
CA LYS A 57 -21.75 -17.85 2.06
C LYS A 57 -21.60 -19.22 2.73
N MET A 58 -21.59 -20.30 1.95
CA MET A 58 -21.38 -21.65 2.49
C MET A 58 -20.06 -21.77 3.25
N LEU A 59 -18.97 -21.21 2.70
CA LEU A 59 -17.67 -21.22 3.38
C LEU A 59 -17.68 -20.42 4.69
N GLN A 60 -18.39 -19.30 4.73
CA GLN A 60 -18.55 -18.51 5.96
C GLN A 60 -19.36 -19.26 7.01
N ASP A 61 -20.47 -19.86 6.61
CA ASP A 61 -21.36 -20.61 7.50
C ASP A 61 -20.62 -21.86 8.07
N SER A 62 -19.79 -22.52 7.27
CA SER A 62 -18.98 -23.69 7.68
C SER A 62 -17.64 -23.34 8.34
N ALA A 63 -17.28 -22.06 8.47
CA ALA A 63 -15.93 -21.66 8.89
C ALA A 63 -15.56 -22.18 10.29
N GLY A 64 -16.52 -22.19 11.22
CA GLY A 64 -16.31 -22.66 12.59
C GLY A 64 -15.97 -24.16 12.65
N GLU A 65 -16.76 -25.00 11.98
CA GLU A 65 -16.55 -26.45 11.95
C GLU A 65 -15.21 -26.81 11.28
N ILE A 66 -14.84 -26.11 10.21
CA ILE A 66 -13.54 -26.29 9.55
C ILE A 66 -12.41 -25.97 10.52
N LEU A 67 -12.55 -24.88 11.29
CA LEU A 67 -11.55 -24.49 12.28
C LEU A 67 -11.40 -25.55 13.38
N ASP A 68 -12.50 -26.11 13.89
CA ASP A 68 -12.47 -27.16 14.91
C ASP A 68 -11.71 -28.41 14.42
N VAL A 69 -11.95 -28.84 13.18
CA VAL A 69 -11.22 -29.96 12.56
C VAL A 69 -9.73 -29.63 12.42
N MET A 70 -9.38 -28.40 12.01
CA MET A 70 -7.98 -28.00 11.90
C MET A 70 -7.29 -27.93 13.27
N ILE A 71 -7.98 -27.47 14.32
CA ILE A 71 -7.44 -27.48 15.68
C ILE A 71 -7.22 -28.92 16.16
N ALA A 72 -8.14 -29.85 15.89
CA ALA A 72 -7.98 -31.25 16.24
C ALA A 72 -6.76 -31.86 15.53
N LYS A 73 -6.62 -31.65 14.22
CA LYS A 73 -5.45 -32.10 13.44
C LYS A 73 -4.13 -31.51 13.93
N ALA A 74 -4.13 -30.21 14.26
CA ALA A 74 -2.96 -29.55 14.83
C ALA A 74 -2.52 -30.20 16.15
N ARG A 75 -3.49 -30.57 17.01
CA ARG A 75 -3.22 -31.29 18.27
C ARG A 75 -2.70 -32.71 18.05
N ASP A 76 -3.13 -33.36 16.98
CA ASP A 76 -2.67 -34.70 16.57
C ASP A 76 -1.29 -34.69 15.89
N GLY A 77 -0.70 -33.49 15.68
CA GLY A 77 0.65 -33.33 15.17
C GLY A 77 0.75 -32.98 13.68
N ASP A 78 -0.36 -32.65 13.01
CA ASP A 78 -0.33 -32.08 11.66
C ASP A 78 0.30 -30.68 11.69
N SER A 79 1.54 -30.59 11.18
CA SER A 79 2.34 -29.36 11.19
C SER A 79 1.73 -28.24 10.34
N ALA A 80 1.02 -28.58 9.25
CA ALA A 80 0.37 -27.59 8.40
C ALA A 80 -0.86 -26.99 9.10
N ALA A 81 -1.67 -27.83 9.75
CA ALA A 81 -2.79 -27.36 10.56
C ALA A 81 -2.32 -26.54 11.76
N ALA A 82 -1.25 -26.97 12.43
CA ALA A 82 -0.64 -26.23 13.54
C ALA A 82 -0.12 -24.85 13.11
N GLN A 83 0.55 -24.75 11.97
CA GLN A 83 1.02 -23.47 11.43
C GLN A 83 -0.15 -22.51 11.15
N LEU A 84 -1.24 -22.99 10.55
CA LEU A 84 -2.44 -22.19 10.28
C LEU A 84 -3.06 -21.64 11.57
N VAL A 85 -3.21 -22.48 12.60
CA VAL A 85 -3.78 -22.08 13.90
C VAL A 85 -2.84 -21.12 14.64
N LEU A 86 -1.54 -21.45 14.75
CA LEU A 86 -0.56 -20.62 15.46
C LEU A 86 -0.41 -19.23 14.85
N SER A 87 -0.53 -19.10 13.53
CA SER A 87 -0.47 -17.80 12.84
C SER A 87 -1.60 -16.83 13.22
N ARG A 88 -2.70 -17.34 13.79
CA ARG A 88 -3.86 -16.54 14.22
C ARG A 88 -3.89 -16.28 15.72
N VAL A 89 -3.36 -17.20 16.52
CA VAL A 89 -3.35 -17.10 17.99
C VAL A 89 -2.13 -16.32 18.48
N VAL A 90 -0.97 -16.50 17.85
CA VAL A 90 0.28 -15.87 18.24
C VAL A 90 0.60 -14.79 17.22
N ALA A 91 0.68 -13.53 17.66
CA ALA A 91 1.23 -12.48 16.81
C ALA A 91 2.62 -12.92 16.35
N PRO A 92 2.94 -12.85 15.04
CA PRO A 92 4.27 -13.22 14.58
C PRO A 92 5.31 -12.47 15.41
N LEU A 93 6.26 -13.21 15.99
CA LEU A 93 7.39 -12.60 16.68
C LEU A 93 8.10 -11.71 15.67
N ARG A 94 7.90 -10.39 15.80
CA ARG A 94 8.72 -9.43 15.08
C ARG A 94 10.07 -9.41 15.78
N ALA A 95 11.13 -9.33 14.99
CA ALA A 95 12.43 -8.96 15.53
C ALA A 95 12.26 -7.60 16.21
N ASP A 96 12.30 -7.59 17.54
CA ASP A 96 12.38 -6.35 18.31
C ASP A 96 13.86 -5.97 18.34
N SER A 97 14.19 -4.80 17.82
CA SER A 97 15.55 -4.27 17.82
C SER A 97 16.00 -3.80 19.22
N GLY A 98 15.14 -3.92 20.23
CA GLY A 98 15.45 -3.58 21.61
C GLY A 98 15.51 -2.07 21.82
N ARG A 99 15.37 -1.65 23.08
CA ARG A 99 15.46 -0.22 23.41
C ARG A 99 16.93 0.20 23.44
N VAL A 100 17.30 1.11 22.57
CA VAL A 100 18.65 1.66 22.52
C VAL A 100 18.76 2.95 23.33
N LYS A 101 19.85 3.12 24.06
CA LYS A 101 20.21 4.36 24.76
C LYS A 101 21.54 4.87 24.20
N PHE A 102 21.53 6.07 23.63
CA PHE A 102 22.73 6.78 23.21
C PHE A 102 22.53 8.27 23.48
N ASP A 103 23.64 9.01 23.55
CA ASP A 103 23.61 10.45 23.78
C ASP A 103 23.18 11.17 22.49
N PHE A 104 22.09 11.92 22.57
CA PHE A 104 21.50 12.61 21.42
C PHE A 104 21.02 13.99 21.84
N ASP A 105 21.59 15.01 21.19
CA ASP A 105 21.23 16.40 21.39
C ASP A 105 20.45 16.93 20.18
N PRO A 106 19.13 17.18 20.30
CA PRO A 106 18.28 17.66 19.21
C PRO A 106 18.51 19.14 18.85
N SER A 107 19.27 19.87 19.67
CA SER A 107 19.59 21.28 19.43
C SER A 107 20.75 21.47 18.45
N LEU A 108 21.56 20.42 18.23
CA LEU A 108 22.69 20.46 17.32
C LEU A 108 22.26 20.61 15.85
N PRO A 109 23.15 21.07 14.95
CA PRO A 109 22.92 21.01 13.52
C PRO A 109 22.61 19.58 13.05
N ILE A 110 21.77 19.45 12.03
CA ILE A 110 21.31 18.15 11.51
C ILE A 110 22.48 17.23 11.13
N SER A 111 23.55 17.77 10.53
CA SER A 111 24.76 16.99 10.21
C SER A 111 25.40 16.38 11.46
N ALA A 112 25.58 17.17 12.51
CA ALA A 112 26.13 16.71 13.78
C ALA A 112 25.22 15.69 14.48
N GLN A 113 23.90 15.82 14.35
CA GLN A 113 22.96 14.81 14.84
C GLN A 113 23.16 13.46 14.13
N VAL A 114 23.31 13.47 12.80
CA VAL A 114 23.56 12.25 12.02
C VAL A 114 24.92 11.63 12.36
N GLU A 115 25.98 12.44 12.50
CA GLU A 115 27.30 11.97 12.94
C GLU A 115 27.25 11.27 14.30
N LYS A 116 26.48 11.79 15.26
CA LYS A 116 26.27 11.15 16.57
C LYS A 116 25.58 9.79 16.46
N VAL A 117 24.63 9.66 15.55
CA VAL A 117 23.98 8.36 15.30
C VAL A 117 24.98 7.37 14.70
N LEU A 118 25.82 7.80 13.75
CA LEU A 118 26.85 6.96 13.14
C LEU A 118 27.91 6.53 14.15
N ASP A 119 28.34 7.41 15.05
CA ASP A 119 29.26 7.08 16.15
C ASP A 119 28.64 6.05 17.12
N ALA A 120 27.34 6.18 17.42
CA ALA A 120 26.62 5.22 18.24
C ALA A 120 26.53 3.82 17.57
N VAL A 121 26.50 3.76 16.24
CA VAL A 121 26.60 2.50 15.48
C VAL A 121 28.02 1.94 15.54
N ALA A 122 29.04 2.77 15.31
CA ALA A 122 30.44 2.37 15.32
C ALA A 122 30.88 1.80 16.68
N THR A 123 30.33 2.35 17.78
CA THR A 123 30.57 1.88 19.15
C THR A 123 29.69 0.69 19.56
N GLY A 124 28.82 0.20 18.67
CA GLY A 124 27.96 -0.96 18.91
C GLY A 124 26.77 -0.69 19.84
N LYS A 125 26.47 0.57 20.14
CA LYS A 125 25.32 0.95 20.99
C LYS A 125 24.00 0.84 20.22
N VAL A 126 24.01 1.17 18.92
CA VAL A 126 22.84 1.17 18.04
C VAL A 126 23.06 0.17 16.90
N SER A 127 22.04 -0.60 16.54
CA SER A 127 22.12 -1.47 15.35
C SER A 127 22.03 -0.66 14.05
N PRO A 128 22.65 -1.10 12.94
CA PRO A 128 22.56 -0.40 11.66
C PRO A 128 21.12 -0.17 11.18
N GLU A 129 20.23 -1.12 11.45
CA GLU A 129 18.80 -1.01 11.09
C GLU A 129 18.10 0.12 11.85
N VAL A 130 18.30 0.21 13.17
CA VAL A 130 17.72 1.28 13.99
C VAL A 130 18.31 2.63 13.60
N ALA A 131 19.61 2.69 13.31
CA ALA A 131 20.24 3.91 12.85
C ALA A 131 19.65 4.44 11.54
N GLN A 132 19.36 3.55 10.58
CA GLN A 132 18.69 3.94 9.33
C GLN A 132 17.32 4.59 9.59
N GLN A 133 16.54 4.05 10.54
CA GLN A 133 15.25 4.62 10.92
C GLN A 133 15.41 6.00 11.58
N ILE A 134 16.38 6.15 12.47
CA ILE A 134 16.67 7.42 13.15
C ILE A 134 17.11 8.49 12.14
N VAL A 135 18.06 8.17 11.25
CA VAL A 135 18.53 9.11 10.22
C VAL A 135 17.41 9.52 9.28
N SER A 136 16.51 8.60 8.91
CA SER A 136 15.32 8.93 8.13
C SER A 136 14.41 9.93 8.86
N ALA A 137 14.17 9.72 10.17
CA ALA A 137 13.35 10.63 10.98
C ALA A 137 14.00 12.02 11.11
N ILE A 138 15.31 12.09 11.29
CA ILE A 138 16.08 13.34 11.28
C ILE A 138 15.91 14.05 9.92
N GLY A 139 15.96 13.32 8.81
CA GLY A 139 15.71 13.86 7.48
C GLY A 139 14.31 14.47 7.35
N THR A 140 13.27 13.81 7.87
CA THR A 140 11.91 14.36 7.92
C THR A 140 11.85 15.68 8.70
N LEU A 141 12.49 15.73 9.88
CA LEU A 141 12.57 16.96 10.67
C LEU A 141 13.28 18.09 9.92
N SER A 142 14.37 17.77 9.20
CA SER A 142 15.09 18.76 8.39
C SER A 142 14.22 19.36 7.29
N SER A 143 13.41 18.55 6.61
CA SER A 143 12.48 19.02 5.57
C SER A 143 11.38 19.92 6.13
N VAL A 144 10.85 19.59 7.33
CA VAL A 144 9.87 20.42 8.03
C VAL A 144 10.47 21.78 8.36
N ARG A 145 11.66 21.82 8.99
CA ARG A 145 12.36 23.07 9.32
C ARG A 145 12.66 23.93 8.08
N ALA A 146 13.07 23.30 6.98
CA ALA A 146 13.29 24.02 5.72
C ALA A 146 12.00 24.65 5.18
N THR A 147 10.87 23.98 5.35
CA THR A 147 9.55 24.51 4.94
C THR A 147 9.14 25.68 5.83
N GLU A 148 9.31 25.57 7.15
CA GLU A 148 9.06 26.66 8.11
C GLU A 148 9.93 27.89 7.81
N GLU A 149 11.22 27.70 7.50
CA GLU A 149 12.13 28.80 7.15
C GLU A 149 11.69 29.50 5.85
N LEU A 150 11.31 28.74 4.83
CA LEU A 150 10.83 29.29 3.56
C LEU A 150 9.52 30.07 3.75
N GLU A 151 8.59 29.55 4.54
CA GLU A 151 7.34 30.24 4.88
C GLU A 151 7.62 31.59 5.55
N GLN A 152 8.51 31.62 6.55
CA GLN A 152 8.91 32.87 7.22
C GLN A 152 9.52 33.88 6.24
N ARG A 153 10.37 33.42 5.30
CA ARG A 153 10.96 34.28 4.27
C ARG A 153 9.92 34.83 3.32
N ILE A 154 8.93 34.02 2.92
CA ILE A 154 7.82 34.47 2.06
C ILE A 154 7.02 35.56 2.77
N ILE A 155 6.62 35.34 4.03
CA ILE A 155 5.88 36.33 4.83
C ILE A 155 6.63 37.67 4.89
N GLN A 156 7.95 37.63 5.13
CA GLN A 156 8.78 38.84 5.16
C GLN A 156 8.86 39.56 3.80
N LEU A 157 8.89 38.81 2.70
CA LEU A 157 8.91 39.38 1.35
C LEU A 157 7.56 39.99 0.99
N GLU A 158 6.46 39.32 1.30
CA GLU A 158 5.10 39.82 1.09
C GLU A 158 4.85 41.10 1.90
N ALA A 159 5.28 41.14 3.16
CA ALA A 159 5.17 42.34 4.00
C ALA A 159 5.97 43.54 3.46
N LYS A 160 7.08 43.29 2.75
CA LYS A 160 7.86 44.35 2.08
C LYS A 160 7.26 44.79 0.76
N ALA A 161 6.51 43.93 0.07
CA ALA A 161 5.89 44.24 -1.22
C ALA A 161 4.57 45.04 -1.07
N VAL A 162 3.94 44.99 0.11
CA VAL A 162 2.70 45.71 0.43
C VAL A 162 2.96 47.12 0.97
N ASN A 163 4.19 47.43 1.40
CA ASN A 163 4.65 48.78 1.78
C ASN A 163 5.38 49.44 0.62
#